data_AF-A0A2V6W8K1-F1
#
_entry.id   AF-A0A2V6W8K1-F1
#
_cell.length_a   1.000
_cell.length_b   1.000
_cell.length_c   1.000
_cell.angle_alpha   90.00
_cell.angle_beta   90.00
_cell.angle_gamma   90.00
#
_symmetry.space_group_name_H-M   'P 1'
#
loop_
_entity.id
_entity.type
_entity.pdbx_description
1 polymer ?
#
loop_
_entity_poly.entity_id
_entity_poly.type
_entity_poly.pdbx_seq_one_letter_code
_entity_poly.pdbx_strand_id
1 'polypeptide(L)'
;MGGIRCAVALLLLCTTLVDVAGRATAAETPFGFPDVLEKARTLARQAFTPPPSVPEFWQRVGYDQHRDIVFDRGQALWRDAGNFRVELIHPGNVYKHTVAINIYDRAGVSPVPFSPSLFSYGPSGLRDKVPHKDFGFAGFRITHPLYRSSEWNHVLVFAGASYFRPVAKNQVFGLTARGLAIDTGLPSGEEFPSFTEFWLERPTRDATSVTMLALLHSPRVTGAYQFVLRRALAAGGARLRRSADSQRQR
;
A
#
# COMPACT_ATOMS: atom_id res chain seq x y z
N MET A 1 -75.65 -16.57 60.69
CA MET A 1 -75.30 -17.81 59.97
C MET A 1 -75.73 -17.67 58.52
N GLY A 2 -74.88 -18.04 57.57
CA GLY A 2 -75.20 -18.06 56.14
C GLY A 2 -74.48 -16.99 55.33
N GLY A 3 -73.25 -17.30 54.92
CA GLY A 3 -72.51 -16.50 53.94
C GLY A 3 -72.87 -16.89 52.52
N ILE A 4 -72.75 -15.93 51.59
CA ILE A 4 -72.60 -16.19 50.16
C ILE A 4 -71.49 -15.24 49.66
N ARG A 5 -70.46 -15.86 49.08
CA ARG A 5 -69.31 -15.24 48.44
C ARG A 5 -69.69 -14.80 47.03
N CYS A 6 -69.29 -13.61 46.61
CA CYS A 6 -69.23 -13.22 45.21
C CYS A 6 -67.80 -12.79 44.88
N ALA A 7 -67.18 -13.52 43.96
CA ALA A 7 -65.84 -13.31 43.48
C ALA A 7 -65.82 -12.17 42.44
N VAL A 8 -64.86 -11.25 42.56
CA VAL A 8 -64.52 -10.30 41.49
C VAL A 8 -63.16 -10.69 40.95
N ALA A 9 -63.13 -11.06 39.68
CA ALA A 9 -61.95 -11.44 38.93
C ALA A 9 -61.11 -10.20 38.61
N LEU A 10 -59.87 -10.17 39.07
CA LEU A 10 -58.89 -9.13 38.76
C LEU A 10 -58.04 -9.61 37.56
N LEU A 11 -58.36 -9.11 36.36
CA LEU A 11 -57.58 -9.33 35.15
C LEU A 11 -56.28 -8.50 35.22
N LEU A 12 -55.16 -9.18 35.46
CA LEU A 12 -53.80 -8.63 35.39
C LEU A 12 -53.41 -8.39 33.92
N LEU A 13 -53.41 -7.13 33.51
CA LEU A 13 -52.84 -6.71 32.23
C LEU A 13 -51.31 -6.72 32.36
N CYS A 14 -50.67 -7.81 31.93
CA CYS A 14 -49.22 -7.93 31.87
C CYS A 14 -48.72 -7.24 30.59
N THR A 15 -48.37 -5.96 30.68
CA THR A 15 -47.73 -5.22 29.58
C THR A 15 -46.27 -5.69 29.46
N THR A 16 -45.99 -6.55 28.48
CA THR A 16 -44.62 -6.91 28.11
C THR A 16 -43.96 -5.72 27.41
N LEU A 17 -43.11 -5.00 28.14
CA LEU A 17 -42.13 -4.09 27.55
C LEU A 17 -41.13 -4.93 26.76
N VAL A 18 -41.30 -4.96 25.44
CA VAL A 18 -40.30 -5.50 24.52
C VAL A 18 -39.21 -4.43 24.40
N ASP A 19 -38.15 -4.60 25.18
CA ASP A 19 -36.89 -3.88 24.99
C ASP A 19 -36.31 -4.29 23.63
N VAL A 20 -36.59 -3.49 22.60
CA VAL A 20 -35.82 -3.50 21.36
C VAL A 20 -34.46 -2.89 21.69
N ALA A 21 -33.57 -3.71 22.24
CA ALA A 21 -32.15 -3.42 22.29
C ALA A 21 -31.66 -3.37 20.84
N GLY A 22 -31.70 -2.17 20.25
CA GLY A 22 -31.06 -1.89 18.99
C GLY A 22 -29.59 -2.26 19.11
N ARG A 23 -29.19 -3.39 18.52
CA ARG A 23 -27.79 -3.67 18.24
C ARG A 23 -27.33 -2.56 17.32
N ALA A 24 -26.68 -1.55 17.88
CA ALA A 24 -25.80 -0.68 17.13
C ALA A 24 -24.76 -1.61 16.50
N THR A 25 -24.94 -1.95 15.23
CA THR A 25 -23.88 -2.55 14.44
C THR A 25 -22.75 -1.53 14.50
N ALA A 26 -21.67 -1.86 15.23
CA ALA A 26 -20.47 -1.07 15.23
C ALA A 26 -20.14 -0.82 13.75
N ALA A 27 -20.22 0.44 13.33
CA ALA A 27 -19.86 0.79 11.96
C ALA A 27 -18.40 0.34 11.81
N GLU A 28 -18.16 -0.66 10.96
CA GLU A 28 -16.80 -1.10 10.66
C GLU A 28 -16.03 0.14 10.22
N THR A 29 -14.98 0.46 10.97
CA THR A 29 -14.13 1.60 10.63
C THR A 29 -13.46 1.27 9.31
N PRO A 30 -13.56 2.12 8.27
CA PRO A 30 -12.90 1.87 7.00
C PRO A 30 -11.40 1.73 7.20
N PHE A 31 -10.77 0.82 6.45
CA PHE A 31 -9.33 0.60 6.49
C PHE A 31 -8.54 1.91 6.33
N GLY A 32 -7.49 2.09 7.12
CA GLY A 32 -6.64 3.27 7.07
C GLY A 32 -5.31 3.13 7.80
N PHE A 33 -4.69 4.27 8.12
CA PHE A 33 -3.40 4.32 8.79
C PHE A 33 -3.34 3.58 10.15
N PRO A 34 -4.38 3.62 11.01
CA PRO A 34 -4.39 2.86 12.26
C PRO A 34 -4.20 1.35 12.06
N ASP A 35 -4.74 0.77 10.98
CA ASP A 35 -4.58 -0.65 10.68
C ASP A 35 -3.12 -1.00 10.35
N VAL A 36 -2.44 -0.15 9.57
CA VAL A 36 -1.03 -0.31 9.25
C VAL A 36 -0.15 -0.13 10.50
N LEU A 37 -0.53 0.80 11.38
CA LEU A 37 0.14 0.99 12.66
C LEU A 37 0.02 -0.24 13.57
N GLU A 38 -1.17 -0.83 13.68
CA GLU A 38 -1.34 -2.05 14.48
C GLU A 38 -0.60 -3.25 13.87
N LYS A 39 -0.59 -3.35 12.54
CA LYS A 39 0.22 -4.36 11.84
C LYS A 39 1.72 -4.21 12.15
N ALA A 40 2.23 -2.98 12.12
CA ALA A 40 3.63 -2.70 12.48
C ALA A 40 3.92 -3.06 13.95
N ARG A 41 3.03 -2.73 14.89
CA ARG A 41 3.16 -3.07 16.32
C ARG A 41 3.14 -4.58 16.56
N THR A 42 2.31 -5.30 15.82
CA THR A 42 2.25 -6.76 15.91
C THR A 42 3.55 -7.39 15.43
N LEU A 43 4.08 -6.95 14.28
CA LEU A 43 5.38 -7.41 13.79
C LEU A 43 6.55 -7.02 14.72
N ALA A 44 6.43 -5.93 15.47
CA ALA A 44 7.48 -5.54 16.44
C ALA A 44 7.65 -6.55 17.58
N ARG A 45 6.63 -7.40 17.82
CA ARG A 45 6.61 -8.42 18.86
C ARG A 45 6.97 -9.82 18.33
N GLN A 46 7.35 -9.92 17.06
CA GLN A 46 7.66 -11.18 16.38
C GLN A 46 9.12 -11.17 15.92
N ALA A 47 9.70 -12.35 15.76
CA ALA A 47 11.01 -12.48 15.16
C ALA A 47 10.99 -11.96 13.72
N PHE A 48 12.06 -11.25 13.32
CA PHE A 48 12.20 -10.73 11.97
C PHE A 48 12.19 -11.87 10.94
N THR A 49 11.33 -11.73 9.93
CA THR A 49 11.33 -12.56 8.72
C THR A 49 11.59 -11.67 7.52
N PRO A 50 12.62 -11.95 6.69
CA PRO A 50 12.91 -11.16 5.52
C PRO A 50 11.79 -11.23 4.47
N PRO A 51 11.60 -10.18 3.65
CA PRO A 51 10.59 -10.20 2.59
C PRO A 51 10.90 -11.29 1.55
N PRO A 52 9.87 -11.84 0.88
CA PRO A 52 10.05 -12.89 -0.13
C PRO A 52 11.05 -12.47 -1.20
N SER A 53 11.99 -13.35 -1.52
CA SER A 53 12.94 -13.15 -2.62
C SER A 53 12.39 -13.73 -3.92
N VAL A 54 12.71 -13.11 -5.04
CA VAL A 54 12.48 -13.73 -6.35
C VAL A 54 13.37 -14.96 -6.55
N PRO A 55 12.98 -15.92 -7.41
CA PRO A 55 13.81 -17.07 -7.75
C PRO A 55 15.21 -16.67 -8.18
N GLU A 56 16.19 -17.53 -7.90
CA GLU A 56 17.61 -17.29 -8.14
C GLU A 56 17.91 -16.85 -9.59
N PHE A 57 17.22 -17.43 -10.57
CA PHE A 57 17.30 -17.01 -11.97
C PHE A 57 17.08 -15.49 -12.12
N TRP A 58 16.02 -14.96 -11.52
CA TRP A 58 15.65 -13.55 -11.59
C TRP A 58 16.62 -12.64 -10.85
N GLN A 59 17.30 -13.13 -9.83
CA GLN A 59 18.36 -12.39 -9.13
C GLN A 59 19.63 -12.23 -9.98
N ARG A 60 19.80 -13.05 -11.03
CA ARG A 60 20.98 -13.08 -11.91
C ARG A 60 20.72 -12.57 -13.32
N VAL A 61 19.49 -12.16 -13.64
CA VAL A 61 19.16 -11.54 -14.93
C VAL A 61 20.06 -10.31 -15.15
N GLY A 62 20.67 -10.24 -16.33
CA GLY A 62 21.58 -9.15 -16.69
C GLY A 62 20.87 -7.81 -16.79
N TYR A 63 21.62 -6.71 -16.67
CA TYR A 63 21.08 -5.35 -16.72
C TYR A 63 20.28 -5.08 -17.99
N ASP A 64 20.84 -5.38 -19.17
CA ASP A 64 20.16 -5.12 -20.45
C ASP A 64 18.87 -5.93 -20.59
N GLN A 65 18.90 -7.21 -20.19
CA GLN A 65 17.71 -8.07 -20.23
C GLN A 65 16.61 -7.57 -19.28
N HIS A 66 16.98 -7.10 -18.08
CA HIS A 66 16.02 -6.53 -17.12
C HIS A 66 15.45 -5.19 -17.62
N ARG A 67 16.28 -4.36 -18.27
CA ARG A 67 15.87 -3.10 -18.87
C ARG A 67 14.83 -3.28 -19.99
N ASP A 68 14.92 -4.38 -20.74
CA ASP A 68 13.95 -4.70 -21.80
C ASP A 68 12.55 -5.04 -21.25
N ILE A 69 12.43 -5.25 -19.93
CA ILE A 69 11.14 -5.43 -19.27
C ILE A 69 10.48 -4.07 -19.04
N VAL A 70 9.41 -3.81 -19.80
CA VAL A 70 8.70 -2.53 -19.77
C VAL A 70 7.25 -2.76 -19.37
N PHE A 71 6.79 -2.03 -18.36
CA PHE A 71 5.38 -2.05 -17.94
C PHE A 71 4.48 -1.54 -19.07
N ASP A 72 3.40 -2.27 -19.36
CA ASP A 72 2.39 -1.85 -20.31
C ASP A 72 1.51 -0.74 -19.69
N ARG A 73 1.75 0.50 -20.12
CA ARG A 73 0.99 1.68 -19.65
C ARG A 73 -0.51 1.60 -19.94
N GLY A 74 -0.94 0.75 -20.87
CA GLY A 74 -2.35 0.43 -21.10
C GLY A 74 -3.02 -0.24 -19.90
N GLN A 75 -2.24 -0.91 -19.06
CA GLN A 75 -2.69 -1.64 -17.86
C GLN A 75 -2.38 -0.91 -16.55
N ALA A 76 -2.00 0.38 -16.62
CA ALA A 76 -1.79 1.19 -15.41
C ALA A 76 -3.05 1.20 -14.53
N LEU A 77 -2.87 1.08 -13.21
CA LEU A 77 -4.01 1.16 -12.29
C LEU A 77 -4.63 2.57 -12.38
N TRP A 78 -5.94 2.62 -12.23
CA TRP A 78 -6.73 3.87 -12.25
C TRP A 78 -6.63 4.65 -13.55
N ARG A 79 -6.34 3.97 -14.67
CA ARG A 79 -6.24 4.60 -16.00
C ARG A 79 -7.48 5.44 -16.36
N ASP A 80 -8.63 5.03 -15.85
CA ASP A 80 -9.97 5.61 -16.02
C ASP A 80 -10.40 6.57 -14.90
N ALA A 81 -9.68 6.61 -13.77
CA ALA A 81 -10.21 7.15 -12.51
C ALA A 81 -9.66 8.53 -12.09
N GLY A 82 -9.05 9.29 -13.00
CA GLY A 82 -8.72 10.71 -12.76
C GLY A 82 -7.29 11.08 -13.10
N ASN A 83 -6.63 11.79 -12.16
CA ASN A 83 -5.36 12.49 -12.40
C ASN A 83 -4.10 11.71 -11.98
N PHE A 84 -4.25 10.57 -11.31
CA PHE A 84 -3.12 9.76 -10.86
C PHE A 84 -3.26 8.34 -11.41
N ARG A 85 -2.15 7.77 -11.86
CA ARG A 85 -2.06 6.36 -12.26
C ARG A 85 -0.89 5.68 -11.56
N VAL A 86 -0.96 4.36 -11.48
CA VAL A 86 0.11 3.52 -10.92
C VAL A 86 0.67 2.62 -12.01
N GLU A 87 1.99 2.65 -12.16
CA GLU A 87 2.75 1.70 -12.98
C GLU A 87 3.56 0.78 -12.06
N LEU A 88 3.47 -0.53 -12.26
CA LEU A 88 4.10 -1.52 -11.39
C LEU A 88 5.55 -1.80 -11.86
N ILE A 89 6.42 -2.20 -10.94
CA ILE A 89 7.83 -2.48 -11.23
C ILE A 89 8.08 -3.98 -11.17
N HIS A 90 8.58 -4.54 -12.27
CA HIS A 90 8.97 -5.93 -12.35
C HIS A 90 10.21 -6.20 -11.48
N PRO A 91 10.21 -7.25 -10.64
CA PRO A 91 11.38 -7.60 -9.84
C PRO A 91 12.47 -8.31 -10.67
N GLY A 92 13.64 -8.53 -10.07
CA GLY A 92 14.82 -9.09 -10.75
C GLY A 92 16.01 -8.13 -10.81
N ASN A 93 17.16 -8.68 -11.17
CA ASN A 93 18.47 -8.02 -11.11
C ASN A 93 18.71 -7.44 -9.70
N VAL A 94 18.69 -6.11 -9.55
CA VAL A 94 18.90 -5.42 -8.27
C VAL A 94 17.68 -5.49 -7.34
N TYR A 95 16.48 -5.74 -7.88
CA TYR A 95 15.24 -5.85 -7.11
C TYR A 95 14.98 -7.30 -6.72
N LYS A 96 15.74 -7.79 -5.74
CA LYS A 96 15.72 -9.21 -5.34
C LYS A 96 14.54 -9.59 -4.45
N HIS A 97 13.89 -8.62 -3.82
CA HIS A 97 12.76 -8.83 -2.93
C HIS A 97 11.50 -8.19 -3.49
N THR A 98 10.36 -8.80 -3.16
CA THR A 98 9.06 -8.34 -3.60
C THR A 98 8.34 -7.58 -2.49
N VAL A 99 7.41 -6.73 -2.89
CA VAL A 99 6.49 -6.00 -2.02
C VAL A 99 5.06 -6.36 -2.38
N ALA A 100 4.20 -6.46 -1.37
CA ALA A 100 2.77 -6.57 -1.57
C ALA A 100 2.18 -5.19 -1.91
N ILE A 101 1.28 -5.14 -2.88
CA ILE A 101 0.60 -3.91 -3.30
C ILE A 101 -0.90 -4.17 -3.21
N ASN A 102 -1.58 -3.32 -2.45
CA ASN A 102 -3.02 -3.37 -2.26
C ASN A 102 -3.65 -2.05 -2.71
N ILE A 103 -4.90 -2.10 -3.14
CA ILE A 103 -5.77 -0.94 -3.32
C ILE A 103 -6.78 -0.94 -2.17
N TYR A 104 -7.05 0.23 -1.59
CA TYR A 104 -8.14 0.37 -0.64
C TYR A 104 -9.06 1.54 -0.98
N ASP A 105 -10.35 1.36 -0.68
CA ASP A 105 -11.39 2.39 -0.77
C ASP A 105 -12.54 2.04 0.20
N ARG A 106 -13.74 2.60 -0.02
CA ARG A 106 -14.90 2.35 0.84
C ARG A 106 -15.39 0.89 0.82
N ALA A 107 -15.08 0.13 -0.23
CA ALA A 107 -15.44 -1.28 -0.33
C ALA A 107 -14.46 -2.20 0.43
N GLY A 108 -13.33 -1.66 0.89
CA GLY A 108 -12.34 -2.39 1.67
C GLY A 108 -10.98 -2.45 0.98
N VAL A 109 -10.20 -3.48 1.29
CA VAL A 109 -8.84 -3.70 0.78
C VAL A 109 -8.84 -4.83 -0.25
N SER A 110 -8.17 -4.64 -1.38
CA SER A 110 -8.00 -5.64 -2.42
C SER A 110 -6.53 -5.75 -2.84
N PRO A 111 -5.96 -6.97 -2.95
CA PRO A 111 -4.60 -7.14 -3.42
C PRO A 111 -4.53 -6.88 -4.94
N VAL A 112 -3.42 -6.32 -5.40
CA VAL A 112 -3.08 -6.24 -6.82
C VAL A 112 -2.33 -7.52 -7.21
N PRO A 113 -2.91 -8.43 -8.00
CA PRO A 113 -2.23 -9.65 -8.39
C PRO A 113 -1.14 -9.34 -9.42
N PHE A 114 0.00 -10.02 -9.29
CA PHE A 114 1.00 -10.02 -10.35
C PHE A 114 0.48 -10.81 -11.56
N SER A 115 0.73 -10.28 -12.76
CA SER A 115 0.56 -11.00 -14.02
C SER A 115 1.72 -10.70 -14.96
N PRO A 116 2.29 -11.72 -15.65
CA PRO A 116 3.28 -11.48 -16.68
C PRO A 116 2.75 -10.56 -17.79
N SER A 117 1.44 -10.55 -18.05
CA SER A 117 0.82 -9.72 -19.09
C SER A 117 0.93 -8.22 -18.83
N LEU A 118 1.22 -7.80 -17.59
CA LEU A 118 1.43 -6.39 -17.23
C LEU A 118 2.71 -5.81 -17.86
N PHE A 119 3.57 -6.65 -18.42
CA PHE A 119 4.88 -6.27 -18.92
C PHE A 119 5.11 -6.81 -20.33
N SER A 120 5.76 -5.99 -21.16
CA SER A 120 6.50 -6.46 -22.33
C SER A 120 7.89 -6.88 -21.90
N TYR A 121 8.40 -7.99 -22.45
CA TYR A 121 9.74 -8.51 -22.14
C TYR A 121 10.73 -8.26 -23.27
N GLY A 122 10.30 -7.60 -24.36
CA GLY A 122 11.14 -7.38 -25.53
C GLY A 122 11.73 -8.68 -26.10
N PRO A 123 12.96 -8.64 -26.65
CA PRO A 123 13.63 -9.82 -27.21
C PRO A 123 14.30 -10.71 -26.13
N SER A 124 14.15 -10.40 -24.85
CA SER A 124 14.92 -11.04 -23.76
C SER A 124 14.59 -12.52 -23.51
N GLY A 125 13.45 -13.01 -24.01
CA GLY A 125 12.94 -14.36 -23.74
C GLY A 125 12.55 -14.61 -22.28
N LEU A 126 12.51 -13.56 -21.44
CA LEU A 126 12.28 -13.69 -20.01
C LEU A 126 10.84 -14.02 -19.62
N ARG A 127 9.87 -13.78 -20.51
CA ARG A 127 8.44 -14.01 -20.24
C ARG A 127 8.16 -15.45 -19.79
N ASP A 128 8.77 -16.42 -20.45
CA ASP A 128 8.55 -17.85 -20.18
C ASP A 128 9.28 -18.33 -18.91
N LYS A 129 10.09 -17.46 -18.30
CA LYS A 129 10.80 -17.71 -17.04
C LYS A 129 10.05 -17.13 -15.83
N VAL A 130 8.93 -16.44 -16.05
CA VAL A 130 8.12 -15.89 -14.97
C VAL A 130 7.34 -17.03 -14.29
N PRO A 131 7.47 -17.21 -12.96
CA PRO A 131 6.70 -18.23 -12.25
C PRO A 131 5.19 -18.03 -12.38
N HIS A 132 4.44 -19.12 -12.39
CA HIS A 132 2.98 -19.09 -12.49
C HIS A 132 2.27 -18.53 -11.25
N LYS A 133 2.96 -18.42 -10.11
CA LYS A 133 2.41 -17.92 -8.83
C LYS A 133 3.44 -17.11 -8.05
N ASP A 134 2.94 -16.22 -7.20
CA ASP A 134 3.66 -15.56 -6.09
C ASP A 134 4.92 -14.78 -6.46
N PHE A 135 4.93 -14.17 -7.66
CA PHE A 135 6.09 -13.42 -8.13
C PHE A 135 6.15 -11.97 -7.62
N GLY A 136 5.00 -11.37 -7.27
CA GLY A 136 4.92 -10.04 -6.66
C GLY A 136 5.53 -8.90 -7.50
N PHE A 137 5.78 -7.75 -6.86
CA PHE A 137 6.34 -6.56 -7.52
C PHE A 137 7.58 -6.07 -6.79
N ALA A 138 8.49 -5.38 -7.47
CA ALA A 138 9.60 -4.68 -6.82
C ALA A 138 9.20 -3.34 -6.18
N GLY A 139 8.01 -2.85 -6.52
CA GLY A 139 7.54 -1.52 -6.16
C GLY A 139 6.60 -0.95 -7.23
N PHE A 140 6.44 0.37 -7.23
CA PHE A 140 5.55 1.06 -8.14
C PHE A 140 5.99 2.50 -8.40
N ARG A 141 5.41 3.09 -9.44
CA ARG A 141 5.54 4.50 -9.80
C ARG A 141 4.17 5.14 -9.83
N ILE A 142 4.06 6.34 -9.30
CA ILE A 142 2.89 7.20 -9.52
C ILE A 142 3.18 8.08 -10.74
N THR A 143 2.19 8.17 -11.63
CA THR A 143 2.25 9.06 -12.79
C THR A 143 1.14 10.10 -12.74
N HIS A 144 1.46 11.30 -13.20
CA HIS A 144 0.57 12.46 -13.21
C HIS A 144 0.92 13.40 -14.37
N PRO A 145 -0.06 14.06 -15.01
CA PRO A 145 0.22 15.04 -16.05
C PRO A 145 0.84 16.34 -15.52
N LEU A 146 2.14 16.56 -15.75
CA LEU A 146 2.85 17.77 -15.30
C LEU A 146 2.83 18.92 -16.32
N TYR A 147 2.81 18.58 -17.61
CA TYR A 147 2.96 19.54 -18.72
C TYR A 147 1.70 19.61 -19.58
N ARG A 148 1.25 18.47 -20.11
CA ARG A 148 0.06 18.34 -20.94
C ARG A 148 -0.84 17.24 -20.38
N SER A 149 -2.15 17.40 -20.46
CA SER A 149 -3.12 16.42 -19.92
C SER A 149 -3.00 15.01 -20.51
N SER A 150 -2.43 14.88 -21.71
CA SER A 150 -2.17 13.59 -22.38
C SER A 150 -0.85 12.93 -21.97
N GLU A 151 0.04 13.65 -21.28
CA GLU A 151 1.39 13.17 -20.95
C GLU A 151 1.45 12.68 -19.51
N TRP A 152 1.64 11.38 -19.31
CA TRP A 152 1.73 10.78 -17.99
C TRP A 152 3.18 10.71 -17.52
N ASN A 153 3.61 11.70 -16.76
CA ASN A 153 4.97 11.79 -16.24
C ASN A 153 5.11 11.02 -14.93
N HIS A 154 6.23 10.32 -14.74
CA HIS A 154 6.56 9.73 -13.44
C HIS A 154 6.82 10.86 -12.44
N VAL A 155 6.10 10.86 -11.32
CA VAL A 155 6.20 11.91 -10.27
C VAL A 155 6.66 11.38 -8.93
N LEU A 156 6.53 10.07 -8.70
CA LEU A 156 7.01 9.41 -7.49
C LEU A 156 7.34 7.96 -7.81
N VAL A 157 8.48 7.47 -7.32
CA VAL A 157 8.90 6.07 -7.47
C VAL A 157 9.22 5.50 -6.10
N PHE A 158 8.66 4.33 -5.80
CA PHE A 158 9.06 3.46 -4.68
C PHE A 158 9.67 2.20 -5.27
N ALA A 159 10.95 1.94 -4.99
CA ALA A 159 11.65 0.74 -5.48
C ALA A 159 12.92 0.49 -4.67
N GLY A 160 13.06 -0.73 -4.15
CA GLY A 160 14.23 -1.16 -3.37
C GLY A 160 14.24 -0.62 -1.94
N ALA A 161 14.50 -1.50 -0.97
CA ALA A 161 14.52 -1.20 0.46
C ALA A 161 13.38 -0.24 0.88
N SER A 162 13.69 0.84 1.61
CA SER A 162 12.75 1.90 1.95
C SER A 162 12.95 3.17 1.11
N TYR A 163 13.50 3.04 -0.09
CA TYR A 163 13.82 4.17 -0.96
C TYR A 163 12.60 4.70 -1.71
N PHE A 164 12.53 6.03 -1.84
CA PHE A 164 11.58 6.70 -2.73
C PHE A 164 12.15 7.98 -3.34
N ARG A 165 11.66 8.31 -4.53
CA ARG A 165 12.11 9.47 -5.32
C ARG A 165 10.91 10.27 -5.84
N PRO A 166 10.59 11.43 -5.25
CA PRO A 166 9.65 12.36 -5.84
C PRO A 166 10.33 13.20 -6.93
N VAL A 167 9.57 13.65 -7.91
CA VAL A 167 10.00 14.65 -8.90
C VAL A 167 8.84 15.60 -9.21
N ALA A 168 9.14 16.89 -9.28
CA ALA A 168 8.19 17.93 -9.63
C ALA A 168 8.37 18.41 -11.08
N LYS A 169 7.44 19.27 -11.52
CA LYS A 169 7.57 19.99 -12.80
C LYS A 169 8.90 20.74 -12.85
N ASN A 170 9.58 20.67 -13.99
CA ASN A 170 10.92 21.25 -14.22
C ASN A 170 12.04 20.67 -13.35
N GLN A 171 11.84 19.47 -12.77
CA GLN A 171 12.88 18.70 -12.11
C GLN A 171 13.16 17.41 -12.88
N VAL A 172 14.35 16.85 -12.67
CA VAL A 172 14.73 15.50 -13.08
C VAL A 172 14.91 14.62 -11.85
N PHE A 173 14.82 13.29 -12.01
CA PHE A 173 15.15 12.39 -10.91
C PHE A 173 16.62 12.57 -10.51
N GLY A 174 16.84 12.93 -9.24
CA GLY A 174 18.16 13.07 -8.65
C GLY A 174 18.22 12.35 -7.31
N LEU A 175 18.15 13.12 -6.22
CA LEU A 175 18.26 12.60 -4.86
C LEU A 175 17.18 11.56 -4.53
N THR A 176 17.58 10.61 -3.69
CA THR A 176 16.71 9.57 -3.16
C THR A 176 16.49 9.78 -1.68
N ALA A 177 15.24 9.71 -1.23
CA ALA A 177 14.89 9.70 0.19
C ALA A 177 14.75 8.26 0.70
N ARG A 178 14.92 8.06 2.00
CA ARG A 178 14.71 6.78 2.67
C ARG A 178 13.59 6.88 3.70
N GLY A 179 12.87 5.78 3.91
CA GLY A 179 11.95 5.64 5.03
C GLY A 179 12.71 5.76 6.34
N LEU A 180 13.73 4.93 6.52
CA LEU A 180 14.57 4.94 7.71
C LEU A 180 16.01 4.55 7.33
N ALA A 181 16.97 5.06 8.08
CA ALA A 181 18.38 4.71 8.00
C ALA A 181 18.85 4.34 9.41
N ILE A 182 19.56 3.22 9.55
CA ILE A 182 20.01 2.69 10.85
C ILE A 182 21.49 2.35 10.72
N ASP A 183 22.29 2.87 11.66
CA ASP A 183 23.74 2.65 11.75
C ASP A 183 24.52 3.01 10.47
N THR A 184 24.01 3.94 9.66
CA THR A 184 24.69 4.44 8.46
C THR A 184 26.06 5.03 8.82
N GLY A 185 27.11 4.50 8.20
CA GLY A 185 28.48 4.98 8.41
C GLY A 185 29.16 4.49 9.69
N LEU A 186 28.50 3.61 10.47
CA LEU A 186 29.10 3.02 11.68
C LEU A 186 29.86 1.72 11.37
N PRO A 187 30.92 1.38 12.14
CA PRO A 187 31.66 0.12 11.97
C PRO A 187 30.83 -1.16 12.15
N SER A 188 29.70 -1.08 12.85
CA SER A 188 28.76 -2.20 13.06
C SER A 188 28.08 -2.67 11.78
N GLY A 189 28.15 -1.88 10.70
CA GLY A 189 27.44 -2.12 9.44
C GLY A 189 26.09 -1.41 9.40
N GLU A 190 25.74 -0.94 8.22
CA GLU A 190 24.45 -0.28 7.97
C GLU A 190 23.33 -1.32 7.84
N GLU A 191 22.20 -1.07 8.51
CA GLU A 191 20.97 -1.82 8.30
C GLU A 191 20.07 -1.07 7.31
N PHE A 192 19.48 -1.81 6.38
CA PHE A 192 18.60 -1.27 5.32
C PHE A 192 17.15 -1.71 5.53
N PRO A 193 16.35 -0.95 6.29
CA PRO A 193 14.93 -1.21 6.41
C PRO A 193 14.21 -1.19 5.06
N SER A 194 13.26 -2.10 4.89
CA SER A 194 12.52 -2.27 3.63
C SER A 194 11.04 -1.93 3.78
N PHE A 195 10.44 -1.25 2.80
CA PHE A 195 8.99 -1.28 2.67
C PHE A 195 8.58 -2.64 2.12
N THR A 196 7.71 -3.35 2.83
CA THR A 196 7.32 -4.73 2.48
C THR A 196 5.89 -4.81 1.94
N GLU A 197 5.05 -3.82 2.26
CA GLU A 197 3.67 -3.79 1.83
C GLU A 197 3.15 -2.36 1.71
N PHE A 198 2.32 -2.14 0.69
CA PHE A 198 1.69 -0.86 0.40
C PHE A 198 0.17 -1.00 0.28
N TRP A 199 -0.53 0.04 0.69
CA TRP A 199 -1.95 0.23 0.46
C TRP A 199 -2.16 1.57 -0.23
N LEU A 200 -2.68 1.53 -1.45
CA LEU A 200 -2.86 2.69 -2.31
C LEU A 200 -4.33 3.09 -2.27
N GLU A 201 -4.62 4.29 -1.78
CA GLU A 201 -5.99 4.80 -1.74
C GLU A 201 -6.47 5.06 -3.16
N ARG A 202 -7.59 4.43 -3.57
CA ARG A 202 -8.16 4.71 -4.90
C ARG A 202 -8.61 6.19 -4.96
N PRO A 203 -8.00 7.03 -5.81
CA PRO A 203 -8.37 8.43 -5.88
C PRO A 203 -9.76 8.58 -6.52
N THR A 204 -10.46 9.66 -6.15
CA THR A 204 -11.62 10.13 -6.90
C THR A 204 -11.19 10.78 -8.22
N ARG A 205 -12.12 10.92 -9.17
CA ARG A 205 -11.85 11.51 -10.49
C ARG A 205 -11.21 12.90 -10.41
N ASP A 206 -11.67 13.71 -9.46
CA ASP A 206 -11.22 15.09 -9.25
C ASP A 206 -10.15 15.21 -8.15
N ALA A 207 -9.57 14.09 -7.71
CA ALA A 207 -8.57 14.07 -6.66
C ALA A 207 -7.37 14.98 -7.02
N THR A 208 -7.02 15.84 -6.07
CA THR A 208 -5.83 16.70 -6.10
C THR A 208 -4.66 16.10 -5.33
N SER A 209 -4.87 14.94 -4.70
CA SER A 209 -3.84 14.18 -4.02
C SER A 209 -4.11 12.68 -4.07
N VAL A 210 -3.08 11.88 -3.85
CA VAL A 210 -3.17 10.44 -3.61
C VAL A 210 -2.48 10.08 -2.30
N THR A 211 -3.13 9.23 -1.50
CA THR A 211 -2.58 8.69 -0.25
C THR A 211 -2.03 7.30 -0.49
N MET A 212 -0.85 7.02 0.06
CA MET A 212 -0.24 5.70 0.06
C MET A 212 0.20 5.38 1.48
N LEU A 213 -0.23 4.25 2.01
CA LEU A 213 0.23 3.72 3.28
C LEU A 213 1.32 2.69 3.00
N ALA A 214 2.32 2.61 3.87
CA ALA A 214 3.40 1.63 3.74
C ALA A 214 3.78 1.03 5.09
N LEU A 215 4.05 -0.27 5.07
CA LEU A 215 4.63 -1.01 6.18
C LEU A 215 6.14 -1.16 5.94
N LEU A 216 6.93 -0.73 6.91
CA LEU A 216 8.38 -0.89 6.95
C LEU A 216 8.75 -2.01 7.92
N HIS A 217 9.66 -2.89 7.51
CA HIS A 217 10.15 -4.00 8.32
C HIS A 217 11.66 -4.14 8.14
N SER A 218 12.34 -4.44 9.24
CA SER A 218 13.79 -4.53 9.35
C SER A 218 14.14 -5.40 10.56
N PRO A 219 15.36 -5.98 10.64
CA PRO A 219 15.77 -6.81 11.78
C PRO A 219 15.56 -6.22 13.17
N ARG A 220 15.56 -4.88 13.30
CA ARG A 220 15.41 -4.21 14.60
C ARG A 220 14.25 -3.24 14.68
N VAL A 221 13.56 -2.94 13.58
CA VAL A 221 12.53 -1.91 13.54
C VAL A 221 11.39 -2.29 12.61
N THR A 222 10.16 -2.06 13.07
CA THR A 222 8.98 -1.97 12.21
C THR A 222 8.48 -0.52 12.18
N GLY A 223 7.76 -0.14 11.12
CA GLY A 223 7.15 1.18 11.08
C GLY A 223 5.95 1.25 10.16
N ALA A 224 5.05 2.18 10.48
CA ALA A 224 3.88 2.51 9.68
C ALA A 224 4.04 3.92 9.10
N TYR A 225 3.77 4.05 7.81
CA TYR A 225 4.00 5.27 7.05
C TYR A 225 2.73 5.68 6.32
N GLN A 226 2.44 6.98 6.32
CA GLN A 226 1.46 7.59 5.43
C GLN A 226 2.15 8.64 4.57
N PHE A 227 2.05 8.45 3.27
CA PHE A 227 2.54 9.35 2.24
C PHE A 227 1.35 10.01 1.55
N VAL A 228 1.36 11.33 1.44
CA VAL A 228 0.35 12.09 0.69
C VAL A 228 1.04 12.87 -0.40
N LEU A 229 0.84 12.46 -1.65
CA LEU A 229 1.33 13.17 -2.82
C LEU A 229 0.25 14.13 -3.30
N ARG A 230 0.53 15.43 -3.25
CA ARG A 230 -0.38 16.49 -3.70
C ARG A 230 0.06 17.06 -5.03
N ARG A 231 -0.89 17.31 -5.92
CA ARG A 231 -0.73 18.19 -7.09
C ARG A 231 -0.57 19.64 -6.59
N ALA A 232 0.40 20.40 -7.08
CA ALA A 232 0.35 21.86 -6.87
C ALA A 232 -0.75 22.47 -7.73
N LEU A 233 -1.60 23.28 -7.10
CA LEU A 233 -2.53 24.18 -7.77
C LEU A 233 -1.85 25.54 -7.84
N ALA A 234 -1.46 25.95 -9.05
CA ALA A 234 -0.71 27.17 -9.39
C ALA A 234 0.71 27.26 -8.77
N ALA A 235 1.70 27.54 -9.64
CA ALA A 235 3.13 27.65 -9.32
C ALA A 235 3.80 26.40 -8.68
N GLY A 236 4.03 25.37 -9.52
CA GLY A 236 5.24 24.52 -9.40
C GLY A 236 5.23 23.37 -8.38
N GLY A 237 4.82 22.18 -8.84
CA GLY A 237 5.37 20.91 -8.35
C GLY A 237 4.47 19.99 -7.52
N ALA A 238 4.81 18.71 -7.44
CA ALA A 238 4.13 17.79 -6.54
C ALA A 238 4.73 17.89 -5.12
N ARG A 239 3.90 17.97 -4.07
CA ARG A 239 4.37 18.01 -2.67
C ARG A 239 4.05 16.69 -1.98
N LEU A 240 5.08 16.03 -1.45
CA LEU A 240 4.92 14.82 -0.65
C LEU A 240 4.96 15.18 0.85
N ARG A 241 3.89 14.89 1.58
CA ARG A 241 3.89 14.91 3.05
C ARG A 241 4.03 13.49 3.56
N ARG A 242 4.88 13.29 4.57
CA ARG A 242 5.10 12.01 5.23
C ARG A 242 4.79 12.14 6.72
N SER A 243 4.04 11.18 7.24
CA SER A 243 3.94 10.89 8.68
C SER A 243 4.43 9.47 8.92
N ALA A 244 5.18 9.23 10.00
CA ALA A 244 5.72 7.92 10.33
C ALA A 244 5.72 7.68 11.85
N ASP A 245 5.46 6.45 12.25
CA ASP A 245 5.65 5.92 13.60
C ASP A 245 6.47 4.62 13.49
N SER A 246 7.54 4.51 14.26
CA SER A 246 8.50 3.39 14.21
C SER A 246 8.72 2.80 15.59
N GLN A 247 8.70 1.47 15.68
CA GLN A 247 8.82 0.72 16.92
C GLN A 247 10.02 -0.22 16.84
N ARG A 248 10.80 -0.34 17.92
CA ARG A 248 11.89 -1.32 18.00
C ARG A 248 11.31 -2.72 18.11
N GLN A 249 11.92 -3.68 17.41
CA GLN A 249 11.63 -5.09 17.60
C GLN A 249 12.19 -5.57 18.94
N ARG A 250 11.46 -6.48 19.58
CA ARG A 250 11.87 -7.12 20.84
C ARG A 250 12.74 -8.34 20.60
#